data_AF-A0A4R3VRV4-F1
#
_entry.id   AF-A0A4R3VRV4-F1
#
_cell.length_a   1.000
_cell.length_b   1.000
_cell.length_c   1.000
_cell.angle_alpha   90.00
_cell.angle_beta   90.00
_cell.angle_gamma   90.00
#
_symmetry.space_group_name_H-M   'P 1'
#
loop_
_entity.id
_entity.type
_entity.pdbx_description
1 polymer ?
#
loop_
_entity_poly.entity_id
_entity_poly.type
_entity_poly.pdbx_seq_one_letter_code
_entity_poly.pdbx_strand_id
1 'polypeptide(L)'
;MKTILILIITILTFSISHAQENKLIISSSLRFQNANTKTENQENSTSYFQVTPRILYKLNTKLGIGVLYAASRSKSEYYNDDITKLSGHQVGGFVQLDLINKSKYQIFSDLDASYIHSKSHNDFETHTNNTS
;
A
#
# COMPACT_ATOMS: atom_id res chain seq x y z
N MET A 1 10.31 22.48 -20.31
CA MET A 1 9.35 23.38 -19.64
C MET A 1 7.98 23.42 -20.34
N LYS A 2 7.92 23.68 -21.65
CA LYS A 2 6.64 23.68 -22.42
C LYS A 2 5.84 22.37 -22.30
N THR A 3 6.52 21.22 -22.34
CA THR A 3 5.89 19.89 -22.22
C THR A 3 5.27 19.65 -20.84
N ILE A 4 5.92 20.12 -19.77
CA ILE A 4 5.43 20.03 -18.40
C ILE A 4 4.22 20.96 -18.20
N LEU A 5 4.28 22.16 -18.78
CA LEU A 5 3.16 23.11 -18.75
C LEU A 5 1.93 22.55 -19.48
N ILE A 6 2.12 21.94 -20.66
CA ILE A 6 1.05 21.29 -21.42
C ILE A 6 0.48 20.12 -20.61
N LEU A 7 1.31 19.27 -20.00
CA LEU A 7 0.87 18.17 -19.15
C LEU A 7 0.01 18.67 -17.98
N ILE A 8 0.45 19.73 -17.29
CA ILE A 8 -0.28 20.32 -16.15
C ILE A 8 -1.61 20.92 -16.62
N ILE A 9 -1.63 21.63 -17.74
CA ILE A 9 -2.85 22.21 -18.33
C ILE A 9 -3.82 21.10 -18.77
N THR A 10 -3.32 20.04 -19.38
CA THR A 10 -4.13 18.89 -19.77
C THR A 10 -4.73 18.21 -18.53
N ILE A 11 -3.95 18.01 -17.47
CA ILE A 11 -4.46 17.44 -16.21
C ILE A 11 -5.53 18.35 -15.58
N LEU A 12 -5.29 19.66 -15.52
CA LEU A 12 -6.23 20.64 -14.95
C LEU A 12 -7.54 20.74 -15.75
N THR A 13 -7.47 20.80 -17.07
CA THR A 13 -8.66 20.85 -17.95
C THR A 13 -9.47 19.56 -17.90
N PHE A 14 -8.82 18.40 -17.84
CA PHE A 14 -9.52 17.12 -17.64
C PHE A 14 -10.22 17.05 -16.26
N SER A 15 -9.62 17.67 -15.25
CA SER A 15 -10.17 17.71 -13.88
C SER A 15 -11.43 18.57 -13.77
N ILE A 16 -11.51 19.69 -14.51
CA ILE A 16 -12.65 20.63 -14.43
C ILE A 16 -13.88 20.10 -15.18
N SER A 17 -13.70 19.45 -16.35
CA SER A 17 -14.84 18.91 -17.13
C SER A 17 -15.50 17.67 -16.50
N HIS A 18 -14.84 16.98 -15.56
CA HIS A 18 -15.40 15.81 -14.88
C HIS A 18 -16.12 16.13 -13.56
N ALA A 19 -16.24 17.40 -13.15
CA ALA A 19 -16.86 17.78 -11.88
C ALA A 19 -18.39 17.49 -11.80
N GLN A 20 -19.04 17.19 -12.93
CA GLN A 20 -20.48 16.90 -12.97
C GLN A 20 -20.80 15.42 -12.69
N GLU A 21 -19.81 14.53 -12.79
CA GLU A 21 -19.90 13.12 -12.42
C GLU A 21 -18.61 12.75 -11.68
N ASN A 22 -18.63 12.70 -10.34
CA ASN A 22 -17.49 12.33 -9.47
C ASN A 22 -16.97 10.91 -9.77
N LYS A 23 -16.33 10.74 -10.93
CA LYS A 23 -15.87 9.45 -11.43
C LYS A 23 -14.49 9.13 -10.92
N LEU A 24 -13.61 10.13 -10.74
CA LEU A 24 -12.28 9.92 -10.23
C LEU A 24 -12.26 10.04 -8.70
N ILE A 25 -11.86 8.97 -8.01
CA ILE A 25 -11.69 8.92 -6.57
C ILE A 25 -10.23 8.57 -6.26
N ILE A 26 -9.56 9.43 -5.50
CA ILE A 26 -8.21 9.21 -5.01
C ILE A 26 -8.31 8.90 -3.52
N SER A 27 -7.74 7.78 -3.10
CA SER A 27 -7.73 7.36 -1.70
C SER A 27 -6.39 6.75 -1.31
N SER A 28 -6.16 6.62 -0.02
CA SER A 28 -4.98 5.93 0.51
C SER A 28 -5.36 5.20 1.79
N SER A 29 -4.74 4.05 2.03
CA SER A 29 -4.86 3.33 3.29
C SER A 29 -3.49 3.16 3.94
N LEU A 30 -3.51 3.13 5.27
CA LEU A 30 -2.35 2.85 6.11
C LEU A 30 -2.62 1.55 6.89
N ARG A 31 -1.70 0.61 6.83
CA ARG A 31 -1.78 -0.65 7.59
C ARG A 31 -0.61 -0.70 8.57
N PHE A 32 -0.94 -0.85 9.84
CA PHE A 32 0.01 -1.12 10.91
C PHE A 32 -0.32 -2.49 11.49
N GLN A 33 0.68 -3.35 11.63
CA GLN A 33 0.52 -4.64 12.29
C GLN A 33 1.75 -4.88 13.15
N ASN A 34 1.53 -5.31 14.39
CA ASN A 34 2.58 -5.80 15.26
C ASN A 34 2.16 -7.18 15.76
N ALA A 35 3.05 -8.16 15.66
CA ALA A 35 2.81 -9.53 16.07
C ALA A 35 3.98 -10.03 16.89
N ASN A 36 3.70 -10.51 18.10
CA ASN A 36 4.68 -11.15 18.96
C ASN A 36 4.33 -12.64 19.05
N THR A 37 5.30 -13.49 18.75
CA THR A 37 5.17 -14.94 18.86
C THR A 37 6.16 -15.42 19.92
N LYS A 38 5.65 -16.06 20.96
CA LYS A 38 6.45 -16.59 22.06
C LYS A 38 6.27 -18.10 22.14
N THR A 39 7.38 -18.82 22.16
CA THR A 39 7.47 -20.25 22.48
C THR A 39 8.31 -20.41 23.73
N GLU A 40 8.40 -21.63 24.30
CA GLU A 40 9.21 -21.87 25.50
C GLU A 40 10.68 -21.43 25.35
N ASN A 41 11.23 -21.50 24.14
CA ASN A 41 12.66 -21.26 23.88
C ASN A 41 12.95 -20.04 23.00
N GLN A 42 11.92 -19.36 22.45
CA GLN A 42 12.11 -18.27 21.50
C GLN A 42 11.00 -17.23 21.60
N GLU A 43 11.38 -15.95 21.51
CA GLU A 43 10.47 -14.81 21.35
C GLU A 43 10.83 -14.08 20.06
N ASN A 44 9.86 -13.95 19.16
CA ASN A 44 10.02 -13.26 17.89
C ASN A 44 8.99 -12.12 17.81
N SER A 45 9.42 -10.93 17.43
CA SER A 45 8.54 -9.79 17.18
C SER A 45 8.57 -9.43 15.71
N THR A 46 7.43 -9.13 15.11
CA THR A 46 7.34 -8.63 13.73
C THR A 46 6.44 -7.41 13.69
N SER A 47 7.04 -6.30 13.26
CA SER A 47 6.34 -5.04 13.00
C SER A 47 6.23 -4.81 11.50
N TYR A 48 5.08 -4.31 11.06
CA TYR A 48 4.74 -4.09 9.67
C TYR A 48 4.05 -2.74 9.49
N PHE A 49 4.49 -2.02 8.46
CA PHE A 49 3.85 -0.81 7.98
C PHE A 49 3.65 -0.87 6.47
N GLN A 50 2.50 -0.41 5.98
CA GLN A 50 2.24 -0.24 4.56
C GLN A 50 1.39 0.99 4.30
N VAL A 51 1.72 1.70 3.23
CA VAL A 51 0.90 2.75 2.63
C VAL A 51 0.42 2.28 1.26
N THR A 52 -0.86 2.48 0.96
CA THR A 52 -1.47 2.01 -0.29
C THR A 52 -2.29 3.14 -0.94
N PRO A 53 -1.67 4.04 -1.71
CA PRO A 53 -2.41 4.93 -2.59
C PRO A 53 -3.20 4.17 -3.66
N ARG A 54 -4.41 4.63 -3.94
CA ARG A 54 -5.34 4.06 -4.90
C ARG A 54 -5.99 5.16 -5.73
N ILE A 55 -6.16 4.89 -7.01
CA ILE A 55 -6.91 5.74 -7.93
C ILE A 55 -8.01 4.88 -8.55
N LEU A 56 -9.26 5.29 -8.36
CA LEU A 56 -10.46 4.63 -8.86
C LEU A 56 -11.17 5.53 -9.87
N TYR A 57 -11.57 4.96 -10.99
CA TYR A 57 -12.46 5.56 -11.97
C TYR A 57 -13.80 4.81 -11.98
N LYS A 58 -14.90 5.50 -11.64
CA LYS A 58 -16.26 4.97 -11.71
C LYS A 58 -16.73 4.94 -13.16
N LEU A 59 -16.97 3.74 -13.65
CA LEU A 59 -17.60 3.51 -14.96
C LEU A 59 -19.09 3.85 -14.90
N ASN A 60 -19.72 3.60 -13.75
CA ASN A 60 -21.11 3.96 -13.44
C ASN A 60 -21.31 4.07 -11.92
N THR A 61 -22.57 4.15 -11.46
CA THR A 61 -22.92 4.29 -10.03
C THR A 61 -22.59 3.09 -9.16
N LYS A 62 -22.30 1.92 -9.76
CA LYS A 62 -21.99 0.66 -9.06
C LYS A 62 -20.59 0.13 -9.36
N LEU A 63 -20.08 0.28 -10.58
CA LEU A 63 -18.84 -0.33 -11.02
C LEU A 63 -17.76 0.74 -11.21
N GLY A 64 -16.55 0.43 -10.74
CA GLY A 64 -15.36 1.20 -11.06
C GLY A 64 -14.15 0.30 -11.30
N ILE A 65 -13.15 0.86 -11.95
CA ILE A 65 -11.85 0.22 -12.17
C ILE A 65 -10.77 1.15 -11.63
N GLY A 66 -9.70 0.59 -11.12
CA GLY A 66 -8.66 1.39 -10.52
C GLY A 66 -7.30 0.74 -10.59
N VAL A 67 -6.32 1.54 -10.21
CA VAL A 67 -4.94 1.12 -10.02
C VAL A 67 -4.54 1.38 -8.58
N LEU A 68 -3.73 0.48 -8.05
CA LEU A 68 -3.16 0.60 -6.72
C LEU A 68 -1.66 0.48 -6.78
N TYR A 69 -1.03 1.15 -5.84
CA TYR A 69 0.37 0.93 -5.53
C TYR A 69 0.48 0.80 -4.01
N ALA A 70 1.32 -0.12 -3.54
CA ALA A 70 1.66 -0.21 -2.13
C ALA A 70 3.16 -0.17 -1.92
N ALA A 71 3.58 0.52 -0.87
CA ALA A 71 4.93 0.46 -0.35
C ALA A 71 4.87 -0.03 1.11
N SER A 72 5.66 -1.04 1.43
CA SER A 72 5.67 -1.66 2.74
C SER A 72 7.07 -1.81 3.32
N ARG A 73 7.12 -1.85 4.65
CA ARG A 73 8.30 -2.20 5.43
C ARG A 73 7.91 -3.16 6.54
N SER A 74 8.73 -4.17 6.76
CA SER A 74 8.62 -5.12 7.86
C SER A 74 9.95 -5.19 8.59
N LYS A 75 9.92 -5.28 9.92
CA LYS A 75 11.07 -5.61 10.75
C LYS A 75 10.71 -6.82 11.59
N SER A 76 11.51 -7.87 11.51
CA SER A 76 11.42 -9.06 12.34
C SER A 76 12.66 -9.13 13.23
N GLU A 77 12.42 -9.19 14.53
CA GLU A 77 13.42 -9.36 15.58
C GLU A 77 13.31 -10.80 16.10
N TYR A 78 14.43 -11.52 16.07
CA TYR A 78 14.52 -12.90 16.52
C TYR A 78 15.29 -12.99 17.84
N TYR A 79 15.09 -14.10 18.55
CA TYR A 79 15.69 -14.38 19.86
C TYR A 79 17.23 -14.21 19.94
N ASN A 80 17.96 -14.36 18.84
CA ASN A 80 19.43 -14.23 18.79
C ASN A 80 19.91 -12.81 18.44
N ASP A 81 19.09 -11.79 18.65
CA ASP A 81 19.32 -10.40 18.19
C ASP A 81 19.46 -10.26 16.66
N ASP A 82 19.13 -11.31 15.89
CA ASP A 82 19.07 -11.24 14.44
C ASP A 82 17.92 -10.33 14.00
N ILE A 83 18.25 -9.28 13.24
CA ILE A 83 17.28 -8.34 12.69
C ILE A 83 17.14 -8.55 11.19
N THR A 84 15.95 -8.99 10.78
CA THR A 84 15.57 -9.06 9.37
C THR A 84 14.69 -7.87 9.01
N LYS A 85 15.08 -7.11 7.98
CA LYS A 85 14.29 -6.00 7.42
C LYS A 85 13.81 -6.39 6.02
N LEU A 86 12.51 -6.24 5.77
CA LEU A 86 11.92 -6.44 4.46
C LEU A 86 11.33 -5.13 3.96
N SER A 87 11.62 -4.77 2.71
CA SER A 87 10.91 -3.70 2.00
C SER A 87 10.15 -4.29 0.82
N GLY A 88 8.90 -3.88 0.63
CA GLY A 88 8.05 -4.38 -0.43
C GLY A 88 7.42 -3.27 -1.26
N HIS A 89 7.19 -3.58 -2.52
CA HIS A 89 6.45 -2.77 -3.47
C HIS A 89 5.39 -3.64 -4.14
N GLN A 90 4.18 -3.11 -4.30
CA GLN A 90 3.08 -3.76 -5.00
C GLN A 90 2.52 -2.80 -6.03
N VAL A 91 2.23 -3.27 -7.23
CA VAL A 91 1.50 -2.52 -8.25
C VAL A 91 0.44 -3.41 -8.86
N GLY A 92 -0.77 -2.88 -9.04
CA GLY A 92 -1.87 -3.69 -9.53
C GLY A 92 -3.06 -2.89 -10.01
N GLY A 93 -4.01 -3.62 -10.57
CA GLY A 93 -5.32 -3.13 -10.94
C GLY A 93 -6.40 -3.75 -10.07
N PHE A 94 -7.53 -3.06 -9.93
CA PHE A 94 -8.69 -3.60 -9.23
C PHE A 94 -9.99 -3.18 -9.91
N VAL A 95 -11.02 -3.98 -9.71
CA VAL A 95 -12.42 -3.68 -10.05
C VAL A 95 -13.18 -3.53 -8.73
N GLN A 96 -13.93 -2.44 -8.57
CA GLN A 96 -14.74 -2.16 -7.40
C GLN A 96 -16.23 -2.26 -7.75
N LEU A 97 -16.98 -3.02 -6.96
CA LEU A 97 -18.44 -3.09 -6.99
C LEU A 97 -19.02 -2.44 -5.73
N ASP A 98 -19.79 -1.37 -5.88
CA ASP A 98 -20.52 -0.73 -4.80
C ASP A 98 -21.80 -1.50 -4.48
N LEU A 99 -21.89 -1.96 -3.24
CA LEU A 99 -23.05 -2.66 -2.71
C LEU A 99 -24.05 -1.67 -2.12
N ILE A 100 -23.55 -0.69 -1.36
CA ILE A 100 -24.35 0.40 -0.80
C ILE A 100 -23.64 1.70 -1.12
N ASN A 101 -24.33 2.61 -1.81
CA ASN A 101 -23.81 3.93 -2.14
C ASN A 101 -24.82 4.98 -1.67
N LYS A 102 -24.55 5.59 -0.51
CA LYS A 102 -25.32 6.70 0.04
C LYS A 102 -24.47 7.96 0.00
N SER A 103 -25.11 9.13 0.06
CA SER A 103 -24.42 10.43 0.00
C SER A 103 -23.29 10.64 1.03
N LYS A 104 -23.24 9.85 2.11
CA LYS A 104 -22.25 9.99 3.20
C LYS A 104 -21.35 8.77 3.40
N TYR A 105 -21.77 7.59 2.94
CA TYR A 105 -21.04 6.36 3.18
C TYR A 105 -21.23 5.39 2.03
N GLN A 106 -20.22 4.57 1.81
CA GLN A 106 -20.17 3.58 0.76
C GLN A 106 -19.72 2.24 1.34
N ILE A 107 -20.42 1.17 0.98
CA ILE A 107 -19.97 -0.21 1.19
C ILE A 107 -19.71 -0.79 -0.19
N PHE A 108 -18.52 -1.32 -0.38
CA PHE A 108 -18.07 -1.85 -1.66
C PHE A 108 -17.24 -3.10 -1.46
N SER A 109 -17.06 -3.85 -2.54
CA SER A 109 -16.17 -5.01 -2.62
C SER A 109 -15.21 -4.80 -3.78
N ASP A 110 -13.94 -5.14 -3.54
CA ASP A 110 -12.87 -5.05 -4.53
C ASP A 110 -12.41 -6.44 -4.94
N LEU A 111 -12.18 -6.61 -6.24
CA LEU A 111 -11.41 -7.71 -6.79
C LEU A 111 -10.14 -7.13 -7.43
N ASP A 112 -8.97 -7.46 -6.89
CA ASP A 112 -7.69 -6.94 -7.38
C ASP A 112 -6.75 -8.04 -7.87
N ALA A 113 -5.87 -7.63 -8.78
CA ALA A 113 -4.75 -8.43 -9.27
C ALA A 113 -3.50 -7.54 -9.26
N SER A 114 -2.43 -8.03 -8.65
CA SER A 114 -1.24 -7.23 -8.41
C SER A 114 0.05 -8.04 -8.50
N TYR A 115 1.10 -7.36 -8.95
CA TYR A 115 2.47 -7.84 -8.90
C TYR A 115 3.13 -7.31 -7.62
N ILE A 116 3.80 -8.19 -6.89
CA ILE A 116 4.47 -7.87 -5.63
C ILE A 116 5.96 -8.19 -5.79
N HIS A 117 6.80 -7.22 -5.42
CA HIS A 117 8.25 -7.38 -5.33
C HIS A 117 8.72 -7.03 -3.91
N SER A 118 9.54 -7.88 -3.32
CA SER A 118 10.12 -7.65 -2.01
C SER A 118 11.63 -7.86 -2.03
N LYS A 119 12.32 -7.05 -1.21
CA LYS A 119 13.76 -7.14 -0.99
C LYS A 119 14.01 -7.35 0.50
N SER A 120 14.79 -8.38 0.81
CA SER A 120 15.26 -8.67 2.17
C SER A 120 16.64 -8.07 2.39
N HIS A 121 16.84 -7.52 3.57
CA HIS A 121 18.13 -7.12 4.10
C HIS A 121 18.29 -7.77 5.48
N ASN A 122 19.37 -8.51 5.65
CA ASN A 122 19.72 -9.13 6.92
C ASN A 122 20.86 -8.31 7.51
N ASP A 123 20.59 -7.64 8.63
CA ASP A 123 21.64 -7.05 9.44
C ASP A 123 22.10 -8.17 10.38
N PHE A 124 23.21 -8.84 10.04
CA PHE A 124 23.89 -9.70 11.00
C PHE A 124 24.72 -8.79 11.91
N GLU A 125 24.28 -8.61 13.16
CA GLU A 125 25.18 -8.06 14.18
C GLU A 125 26.21 -9.13 14.52
N THR A 126 27.40 -9.03 13.94
CA THR A 126 28.56 -9.79 14.42
C THR A 126 28.90 -9.32 15.83
N HIS A 127 28.45 -10.05 16.85
CA HIS A 127 29.01 -9.94 18.19
C HIS A 127 30.48 -10.39 18.14
N THR A 128 31.39 -9.44 17.96
CA THR A 128 32.80 -9.67 18.24
C THR A 128 32.93 -9.86 19.75
N ASN A 129 32.98 -11.12 20.19
CA ASN A 129 33.35 -11.49 21.54
C ASN A 129 34.81 -11.08 21.78
N ASN A 130 35.03 -9.84 22.23
CA ASN A 130 36.29 -9.41 22.81
C ASN A 130 36.45 -10.13 24.17
N THR A 131 37.01 -11.33 24.14
CA THR A 131 37.58 -11.95 25.33
C THR A 131 38.99 -11.38 25.50
N SER A 132 39.20 -10.66 26.59
CA SER A 132 40.51 -10.16 27.06
C SER A 132 41.10 -11.14 28.07
#